data_AF-A0A9C9XBH6-F1
#
_entry.id   AF-A0A9C9XBH6-F1
#
_cell.length_a   1.000
_cell.length_b   1.000
_cell.length_c   1.000
_cell.angle_alpha   90.00
_cell.angle_beta   90.00
_cell.angle_gamma   90.00
#
_symmetry.space_group_name_H-M   'P 1'
#
loop_
_entity.id
_entity.type
_entity.pdbx_description
1 polymer ?
#
loop_
_entity_poly.entity_id
_entity_poly.type
_entity_poly.pdbx_seq_one_letter_code
_entity_poly.pdbx_strand_id
1 'polypeptide(L)'
;MTPQDLVTGVIRLVSLPEVCLRVNEMMEDPDTSAKALGEVISRDTGLTARLLKIVNSSFYGFPSKIETVSRAVTVIGLRELRGLVLAASAVETFSRIPSDVLNRVHFWRHSVYCGVVAQLVAEECKVLHSERLFVAGLLHDIGKLIIAHRLPEKM
;
A
#
# COMPACT_ATOMS: atom_id res chain seq x y z
N MET A 1 -28.38 -1.26 0.20
CA MET A 1 -26.99 -0.97 0.57
C MET A 1 -26.29 -0.38 -0.63
N THR A 2 -25.88 0.87 -0.51
CA THR A 2 -25.05 1.59 -1.48
C THR A 2 -23.56 1.30 -1.23
N PRO A 3 -22.65 1.60 -2.18
CA PRO A 3 -21.21 1.52 -1.94
C PRO A 3 -20.76 2.38 -0.74
N GLN A 4 -21.40 3.52 -0.51
CA GLN A 4 -21.12 4.38 0.65
C GLN A 4 -21.45 3.66 1.97
N ASP A 5 -22.58 2.92 2.02
CA ASP A 5 -22.98 2.16 3.21
C ASP A 5 -22.00 1.05 3.57
N LEU A 6 -21.34 0.44 2.57
CA LEU A 6 -20.37 -0.63 2.75
C LEU A 6 -19.04 -0.15 3.36
N VAL A 7 -18.60 1.04 2.97
CA VAL A 7 -17.31 1.61 3.42
C VAL A 7 -17.43 2.26 4.80
N THR A 8 -18.61 2.78 5.13
CA THR A 8 -18.86 3.51 6.38
C THR A 8 -18.57 2.62 7.60
N GLY A 9 -17.64 3.05 8.45
CA GLY A 9 -17.23 2.33 9.66
C GLY A 9 -16.20 1.21 9.46
N VAL A 10 -15.93 0.71 8.23
CA VAL A 10 -14.86 -0.29 8.00
C VAL A 10 -13.49 0.30 8.25
N ILE A 11 -13.28 1.56 7.86
CA ILE A 11 -12.05 2.32 8.12
C ILE A 11 -11.81 2.51 9.64
N ARG A 12 -12.87 2.45 10.47
CA ARG A 12 -12.78 2.58 11.94
C ARG A 12 -12.78 1.24 12.69
N LEU A 13 -13.30 0.16 12.09
CA LEU A 13 -13.52 -1.14 12.74
C LEU A 13 -12.28 -2.03 12.78
N VAL A 14 -11.23 -1.66 12.04
CA VAL A 14 -10.02 -2.45 11.98
C VAL A 14 -8.85 -1.61 12.48
N SER A 15 -8.20 -2.10 13.52
CA SER A 15 -6.99 -1.49 14.06
C SER A 15 -5.90 -1.55 13.01
N LEU A 16 -5.69 -0.43 12.32
CA LEU A 16 -4.50 -0.20 11.50
C LEU A 16 -3.25 -0.44 12.36
N PRO A 17 -2.18 -1.03 11.81
CA PRO A 17 -0.91 -1.17 12.54
C PRO A 17 -0.48 0.21 13.05
N GLU A 18 -0.04 0.28 14.31
CA GLU A 18 0.30 1.55 14.98
C GLU A 18 1.30 2.38 14.16
N VAL A 19 2.26 1.70 13.50
CA VAL A 19 3.22 2.33 12.59
C VAL A 19 2.55 3.00 11.40
N CYS A 20 1.52 2.39 10.80
CA CYS A 20 0.82 2.96 9.65
C CYS A 20 -0.05 4.16 10.04
N LEU A 21 -0.75 4.08 11.19
CA LEU A 21 -1.48 5.22 11.75
C LEU A 21 -0.54 6.39 12.00
N ARG A 22 0.58 6.11 12.68
CA ARG A 22 1.55 7.13 13.05
C ARG A 22 2.20 7.78 11.84
N VAL A 23 2.57 7.00 10.83
CA VAL A 23 3.09 7.53 9.57
C VAL A 23 2.04 8.41 8.90
N ASN A 24 0.78 8.00 8.85
CA ASN A 24 -0.27 8.78 8.21
C ASN A 24 -0.55 10.10 8.94
N GLU A 25 -0.53 10.12 10.28
CA GLU A 25 -0.61 11.35 11.10
C GLU A 25 0.55 12.30 10.78
N MET A 26 1.77 11.77 10.78
CA MET A 26 2.98 12.55 10.54
C MET A 26 3.02 13.13 9.10
N MET A 27 2.37 12.48 8.14
CA MET A 27 2.26 13.01 6.78
C MET A 27 1.32 14.21 6.65
N GLU A 28 0.41 14.42 7.61
CA GLU A 28 -0.47 15.60 7.65
C GLU A 28 0.15 16.78 8.40
N ASP A 29 1.24 16.54 9.13
CA ASP A 29 2.00 17.56 9.84
C ASP A 29 3.08 18.19 8.91
N PRO A 30 2.96 19.49 8.57
CA PRO A 30 3.93 20.17 7.70
C PRO A 30 5.35 20.27 8.31
N ASP A 31 5.51 20.10 9.62
CA ASP A 31 6.81 20.14 10.29
C ASP A 31 7.51 18.76 10.33
N THR A 32 6.86 17.71 9.83
CA THR A 32 7.43 16.37 9.81
C THR A 32 8.60 16.26 8.83
N SER A 33 9.75 15.82 9.35
CA SER A 33 10.93 15.52 8.53
C SER A 33 10.92 14.08 7.99
N ALA A 34 11.55 13.88 6.83
CA ALA A 34 11.80 12.54 6.27
C ALA A 34 12.59 11.63 7.23
N LYS A 35 13.43 12.21 8.10
CA LYS A 35 14.15 11.47 9.14
C LYS A 35 13.18 10.93 10.20
N ALA A 36 12.26 11.75 10.68
CA ALA A 36 11.26 11.34 11.67
C ALA A 36 10.32 10.26 11.12
N LEU A 37 9.86 10.43 9.87
CA LEU A 37 9.11 9.38 9.15
C LEU A 37 9.93 8.10 9.02
N GLY A 38 11.20 8.22 8.65
CA GLY A 38 12.13 7.09 8.55
C GLY A 38 12.28 6.32 9.87
N GLU A 39 12.37 7.01 11.01
CA GLU A 39 12.47 6.39 12.34
C GLU A 39 11.22 5.58 12.71
N VAL A 40 10.03 6.05 12.33
CA VAL A 40 8.77 5.35 12.60
C VAL A 40 8.61 4.15 11.67
N ILE A 41 8.86 4.33 10.37
CA ILE A 41 8.80 3.24 9.37
C ILE A 41 9.80 2.13 9.70
N SER A 42 11.01 2.48 10.17
CA SER A 42 12.05 1.50 10.52
C SER A 42 11.65 0.55 11.65
N ARG A 43 10.59 0.86 12.42
CA ARG A 43 10.06 -0.03 13.46
C ARG A 43 9.24 -1.19 12.87
N ASP A 44 8.82 -1.08 11.62
CA ASP A 44 8.13 -2.13 10.88
C ASP A 44 9.04 -2.68 9.77
N THR A 45 9.51 -3.91 9.96
CA THR A 45 10.43 -4.57 9.02
C THR A 45 9.78 -4.87 7.67
N GLY A 46 8.46 -5.08 7.63
CA GLY A 46 7.72 -5.35 6.40
C GLY A 46 7.57 -4.10 5.54
N LEU A 47 7.19 -2.98 6.14
CA LEU A 47 7.06 -1.67 5.51
C LEU A 47 8.43 -1.15 5.07
N THR A 48 9.46 -1.32 5.91
CA THR A 48 10.85 -0.98 5.58
C THR A 48 11.35 -1.73 4.35
N ALA A 49 11.17 -3.06 4.31
CA ALA A 49 11.61 -3.88 3.18
C ALA A 49 10.87 -3.51 1.88
N ARG A 50 9.56 -3.26 1.95
CA ARG A 50 8.77 -2.85 0.78
C ARG A 50 9.19 -1.47 0.28
N LEU A 51 9.39 -0.50 1.18
CA LEU A 51 9.85 0.84 0.84
C LEU A 51 11.21 0.79 0.14
N LEU A 52 12.20 0.11 0.74
CA LEU A 52 13.52 -0.04 0.15
C LEU A 52 13.49 -0.77 -1.20
N LYS A 53 12.62 -1.78 -1.36
CA LYS A 53 12.45 -2.48 -2.64
C LYS A 53 11.90 -1.57 -3.74
N ILE A 54 10.96 -0.68 -3.41
CA ILE A 54 10.35 0.25 -4.37
C ILE A 54 11.37 1.29 -4.83
N VAL A 55 12.07 1.95 -3.89
CA VAL A 55 13.04 2.99 -4.26
C VAL A 55 14.28 2.47 -4.97
N ASN A 56 14.57 1.17 -4.85
CA ASN A 56 15.65 0.49 -5.59
C ASN A 56 15.14 -0.22 -6.86
N SER A 57 13.88 -0.05 -7.22
CA SER A 57 13.38 -0.58 -8.49
C SER A 57 13.96 0.19 -9.66
N SER A 58 13.93 -0.42 -10.85
CA SER A 58 14.37 0.21 -12.10
C SER A 58 13.67 1.52 -12.38
N PHE A 59 12.47 1.74 -11.81
CA PHE A 59 11.73 2.98 -11.99
C PHE A 59 12.50 4.22 -11.50
N TYR A 60 13.06 4.14 -10.30
CA TYR A 60 13.77 5.29 -9.73
C TYR A 60 15.20 5.44 -10.27
N GLY A 61 15.76 4.37 -10.83
CA GLY A 61 16.97 4.43 -11.67
C GLY A 61 18.22 4.98 -10.99
N PHE A 62 18.35 4.87 -9.66
CA PHE A 62 19.50 5.42 -8.96
C PHE A 62 20.81 4.73 -9.34
N PRO A 63 21.90 5.50 -9.51
CA PRO A 63 23.22 4.93 -9.83
C PRO A 63 23.83 4.11 -8.68
N SER A 64 23.28 4.23 -7.46
CA SER A 64 23.67 3.46 -6.28
C SER A 64 22.44 3.03 -5.49
N LYS A 65 22.54 1.88 -4.80
CA LYS A 65 21.45 1.38 -3.95
C LYS A 65 21.15 2.35 -2.81
N ILE A 66 19.86 2.55 -2.55
CA ILE A 66 19.33 3.25 -1.37
C ILE A 66 19.24 2.24 -0.23
N GLU A 67 20.00 2.45 0.84
CA GLU A 67 20.09 1.51 1.98
C GLU A 67 19.43 2.03 3.26
N THR A 68 19.01 3.31 3.28
CA THR A 68 18.43 3.95 4.47
C THR A 68 16.99 4.36 4.24
N VAL A 69 16.15 4.15 5.25
CA VAL A 69 14.70 4.45 5.20
C VAL A 69 14.46 5.95 5.06
N SER A 70 15.19 6.79 5.78
CA SER A 70 15.10 8.25 5.66
C SER A 70 15.39 8.75 4.24
N ARG A 71 16.43 8.20 3.59
CA ARG A 71 16.74 8.53 2.20
C ARG A 71 15.67 8.01 1.24
N ALA A 72 15.11 6.82 1.51
CA ALA A 72 13.99 6.27 0.76
C ALA A 72 12.73 7.16 0.85
N VAL A 73 12.41 7.68 2.04
CA VAL A 73 11.28 8.60 2.26
C VAL A 73 11.46 9.90 1.46
N THR A 74 12.65 10.50 1.49
CA THR A 74 12.94 11.73 0.72
C THR A 74 12.76 11.55 -0.77
N VAL A 75 13.15 10.38 -1.27
CA VAL A 75 13.20 10.06 -2.69
C VAL A 75 11.82 9.68 -3.25
N ILE A 76 11.07 8.86 -2.52
CA ILE A 76 9.74 8.39 -2.95
C ILE A 76 8.71 9.52 -2.86
N GLY A 77 8.91 10.47 -1.95
CA GLY A 77 7.97 11.56 -1.67
C GLY A 77 6.76 11.12 -0.84
N LEU A 78 6.13 12.10 -0.18
CA LEU A 78 5.03 11.86 0.77
C LEU A 78 3.81 11.21 0.11
N ARG A 79 3.48 11.59 -1.13
CA ARG A 79 2.30 11.05 -1.82
C ARG A 79 2.37 9.54 -2.02
N GLU A 80 3.49 9.05 -2.55
CA GLU A 80 3.61 7.63 -2.89
C GLU A 80 3.94 6.77 -1.66
N LEU A 81 4.62 7.35 -0.68
CA LEU A 81 4.75 6.75 0.64
C LEU A 81 3.37 6.53 1.30
N ARG A 82 2.42 7.46 1.12
CA ARG A 82 1.06 7.32 1.66
C ARG A 82 0.33 6.14 1.02
N GLY A 83 0.46 5.99 -0.30
CA GLY A 83 -0.07 4.84 -1.04
C GLY A 83 0.50 3.51 -0.54
N LEU A 84 1.81 3.46 -0.27
CA LEU A 84 2.48 2.27 0.28
C LEU A 84 1.97 1.90 1.67
N VAL A 85 1.85 2.89 2.56
CA VAL A 85 1.37 2.71 3.94
C VAL A 85 -0.08 2.22 3.97
N LEU A 86 -0.93 2.79 3.11
CA LEU A 86 -2.32 2.35 2.94
C LEU A 86 -2.42 0.93 2.40
N ALA A 87 -1.58 0.56 1.42
CA ALA A 87 -1.54 -0.78 0.87
C ALA A 87 -1.04 -1.82 1.90
N ALA A 88 0.00 -1.49 2.67
CA ALA A 88 0.50 -2.34 3.75
C ALA A 88 -0.56 -2.54 4.85
N SER A 89 -1.21 -1.45 5.24
CA SER A 89 -2.32 -1.45 6.19
C SER A 89 -3.46 -2.36 5.77
N ALA A 90 -3.86 -2.35 4.49
CA ALA A 90 -4.94 -3.17 3.99
C ALA A 90 -4.64 -4.68 4.13
N VAL A 91 -3.40 -5.11 3.89
CA VAL A 91 -2.99 -6.52 4.03
C VAL A 91 -3.22 -7.03 5.45
N GLU A 92 -2.88 -6.23 6.44
CA GLU A 92 -2.95 -6.59 7.85
C GLU A 92 -4.37 -6.45 8.41
N THR A 93 -5.08 -5.41 7.97
CA THR A 93 -6.49 -5.14 8.26
C THR A 93 -7.38 -6.34 7.91
N PHE A 94 -7.16 -6.94 6.75
CA PHE A 94 -7.98 -8.03 6.25
C PHE A 94 -7.41 -9.43 6.54
N SER A 95 -6.44 -9.52 7.45
CA SER A 95 -5.81 -10.79 7.87
C SER A 95 -6.78 -11.78 8.52
N ARG A 96 -7.88 -11.29 9.12
CA ARG A 96 -8.89 -12.08 9.84
C ARG A 96 -10.06 -12.58 8.99
N ILE A 97 -10.11 -12.26 7.69
CA ILE A 97 -11.15 -12.80 6.80
C ILE A 97 -10.96 -14.32 6.70
N PRO A 98 -11.97 -15.15 7.02
CA PRO A 98 -11.87 -16.61 6.92
C PRO A 98 -11.47 -17.07 5.51
N SER A 99 -10.64 -18.10 5.41
CA SER A 99 -10.08 -18.57 4.13
C SER A 99 -11.11 -19.20 3.19
N ASP A 100 -12.22 -19.69 3.76
CA ASP A 100 -13.42 -20.19 3.09
C ASP A 100 -14.25 -19.06 2.46
N VAL A 101 -14.16 -17.84 2.99
CA VAL A 101 -14.80 -16.64 2.43
C VAL A 101 -13.93 -15.99 1.36
N LEU A 102 -12.62 -15.88 1.60
CA LEU A 102 -11.68 -15.32 0.63
C LEU A 102 -10.29 -15.93 0.82
N ASN A 103 -9.77 -16.56 -0.24
CA ASN A 103 -8.38 -17.00 -0.25
C ASN A 103 -7.44 -15.77 -0.38
N ARG A 104 -6.95 -15.30 0.77
CA ARG A 104 -6.10 -14.10 0.87
C ARG A 104 -4.80 -14.21 0.08
N VAL A 105 -4.19 -15.40 0.03
CA VAL A 105 -2.95 -15.62 -0.74
C VAL A 105 -3.22 -15.44 -2.23
N HIS A 106 -4.31 -16.02 -2.72
CA HIS A 106 -4.73 -15.86 -4.11
C HIS A 106 -5.08 -14.40 -4.43
N PHE A 107 -5.85 -13.75 -3.55
CA PHE A 107 -6.24 -12.35 -3.70
C PHE A 107 -5.03 -11.43 -3.83
N TRP A 108 -4.11 -11.45 -2.86
CA TRP A 108 -2.93 -10.59 -2.88
C TRP A 108 -2.00 -10.90 -4.05
N ARG A 109 -1.86 -12.18 -4.42
CA ARG A 109 -1.10 -12.57 -5.60
C ARG A 109 -1.72 -12.02 -6.88
N HIS A 110 -3.05 -12.09 -7.02
CA HIS A 110 -3.77 -11.50 -8.13
C HIS A 110 -3.57 -9.98 -8.19
N SER A 111 -3.78 -9.27 -7.07
CA SER A 111 -3.54 -7.84 -6.97
C SER A 111 -2.12 -7.45 -7.39
N VAL A 112 -1.10 -8.18 -6.93
CA VAL A 112 0.29 -7.93 -7.34
C VAL A 112 0.49 -8.18 -8.83
N TYR A 113 -0.05 -9.26 -9.40
CA TYR A 113 0.03 -9.49 -10.84
C TYR A 113 -0.65 -8.38 -11.65
N CYS A 114 -1.84 -7.94 -11.24
CA CYS A 114 -2.53 -6.82 -11.87
C CYS A 114 -1.72 -5.53 -11.79
N GLY A 115 -1.10 -5.23 -10.64
CA GLY A 115 -0.19 -4.10 -10.50
C GLY A 115 1.00 -4.20 -11.45
N VAL A 116 1.70 -5.33 -11.47
CA VAL A 116 2.87 -5.54 -12.35
C VAL A 116 2.47 -5.40 -13.82
N VAL A 117 1.40 -6.07 -14.25
CA VAL A 117 0.94 -6.01 -15.65
C VAL A 117 0.50 -4.60 -16.01
N ALA A 118 -0.25 -3.91 -15.15
CA ALA A 118 -0.68 -2.54 -15.40
C ALA A 118 0.51 -1.58 -15.57
N GLN A 119 1.56 -1.76 -14.77
CA GLN A 119 2.80 -1.00 -14.93
C GLN A 119 3.55 -1.35 -16.22
N LEU A 120 3.73 -2.64 -16.53
CA LEU A 120 4.42 -3.06 -17.77
C LEU A 120 3.71 -2.55 -19.02
N VAL A 121 2.37 -2.61 -19.05
CA VAL A 121 1.58 -2.04 -20.15
C VAL A 121 1.75 -0.52 -20.22
N ALA A 122 1.74 0.16 -19.06
CA ALA A 122 1.96 1.60 -19.01
C ALA A 122 3.35 2.01 -19.52
N GLU A 123 4.39 1.20 -19.22
CA GLU A 123 5.75 1.39 -19.73
C GLU A 123 5.82 1.22 -21.25
N GLU A 124 5.21 0.17 -21.80
CA GLU A 124 5.15 -0.08 -23.25
C GLU A 124 4.40 1.05 -23.99
N CYS A 125 3.35 1.58 -23.37
CA CYS A 125 2.59 2.73 -23.88
C CYS A 125 3.27 4.08 -23.63
N LYS A 126 4.47 4.12 -23.02
CA LYS A 126 5.21 5.34 -22.67
C LYS A 126 4.41 6.32 -21.80
N VAL A 127 3.57 5.80 -20.92
CA VAL A 127 2.83 6.60 -19.95
C VAL A 127 3.79 7.15 -18.91
N LEU A 128 3.81 8.48 -18.74
CA LEU A 128 4.60 9.13 -17.69
C LEU A 128 4.12 8.65 -16.31
N HIS A 129 5.08 8.38 -15.42
CA HIS A 129 4.87 7.88 -14.05
C HIS A 129 4.11 6.53 -14.05
N SER A 130 4.64 5.52 -14.73
CA SER A 130 3.99 4.22 -14.96
C SER A 130 3.69 3.41 -13.69
N GLU A 131 4.41 3.60 -12.58
CA GLU A 131 4.17 2.82 -11.35
C GLU A 131 2.99 3.35 -10.52
N ARG A 132 2.45 4.53 -10.82
CA ARG A 132 1.10 4.86 -10.33
C ARG A 132 0.05 3.86 -10.86
N LEU A 133 0.29 3.25 -12.03
CA LEU A 133 -0.56 2.19 -12.56
C LEU A 133 -0.32 0.84 -11.86
N PHE A 134 0.87 0.61 -11.31
CA PHE A 134 1.08 -0.52 -10.38
C PHE A 134 0.17 -0.40 -9.16
N VAL A 135 0.15 0.78 -8.54
CA VAL A 135 -0.71 1.05 -7.38
C VAL A 135 -2.19 0.91 -7.76
N ALA A 136 -2.59 1.43 -8.92
CA ALA A 136 -3.97 1.26 -9.41
C ALA A 136 -4.34 -0.21 -9.62
N GLY A 137 -3.48 -1.00 -10.27
CA GLY A 137 -3.70 -2.44 -10.47
C GLY A 137 -3.68 -3.24 -9.17
N LEU A 138 -2.83 -2.86 -8.21
CA LEU A 138 -2.77 -3.48 -6.89
C LEU A 138 -4.08 -3.27 -6.10
N LEU A 139 -4.63 -2.06 -6.17
CA LEU A 139 -5.80 -1.66 -5.37
C LEU A 139 -7.15 -1.85 -6.06
N HIS A 140 -7.17 -2.18 -7.36
CA HIS A 140 -8.40 -2.20 -8.17
C HIS A 140 -9.53 -3.04 -7.56
N ASP A 141 -9.17 -4.11 -6.85
CA ASP A 141 -10.08 -5.10 -6.29
C ASP A 141 -10.26 -4.97 -4.76
N ILE A 142 -9.74 -3.90 -4.13
CA ILE A 142 -9.77 -3.75 -2.67
C ILE A 142 -11.18 -3.74 -2.08
N GLY A 143 -12.19 -3.34 -2.87
CA GLY A 143 -13.61 -3.41 -2.48
C GLY A 143 -14.08 -4.84 -2.17
N LYS A 144 -13.46 -5.87 -2.75
CA LYS A 144 -13.75 -7.27 -2.41
C LYS A 144 -13.44 -7.56 -0.96
N LEU A 145 -12.36 -7.01 -0.39
CA LEU A 145 -12.03 -7.20 1.02
C LEU A 145 -13.10 -6.61 1.95
N ILE A 146 -13.69 -5.49 1.55
CA ILE A 146 -14.79 -4.84 2.27
C ILE A 146 -16.04 -5.72 2.23
N ILE A 147 -16.38 -6.28 1.07
CA ILE A 147 -17.52 -7.18 0.89
C ILE A 147 -17.32 -8.46 1.68
N ALA A 148 -16.17 -9.12 1.58
CA ALA A 148 -15.85 -10.33 2.33
C ALA A 148 -15.90 -10.13 3.85
N HIS A 149 -15.58 -8.93 4.32
CA HIS A 149 -15.64 -8.61 5.74
C HIS A 149 -17.06 -8.28 6.24
N ARG A 150 -17.89 -7.61 5.44
CA ARG A 150 -19.22 -7.12 5.84
C ARG A 150 -20.37 -8.02 5.44
N LEU A 151 -20.22 -8.76 4.35
CA LEU A 151 -21.22 -9.60 3.71
C LEU A 151 -20.58 -10.93 3.27
N PRO A 152 -20.02 -11.72 4.20
CA PRO A 152 -19.33 -12.96 3.87
C PRO A 152 -20.23 -13.97 3.13
N GLU A 153 -21.55 -13.93 3.35
CA GLU A 153 -22.55 -14.76 2.66
C GLU A 153 -22.75 -14.41 1.17
N LYS A 154 -22.16 -13.32 0.68
CA LYS A 154 -22.27 -12.87 -0.72
C LYS A 154 -20.96 -13.01 -1.52
N MET A 155 -19.94 -13.63 -0.93
CA MET A 155 -18.65 -13.93 -1.57
C MET A 155 -18.68 -15.24 -2.35
#